data_AF-A0A946NRH7-F1
#
_entry.id   AF-A0A946NRH7-F1
#
_cell.length_a   1.000
_cell.length_b   1.000
_cell.length_c   1.000
_cell.angle_alpha   90.00
_cell.angle_beta   90.00
_cell.angle_gamma   90.00
#
_symmetry.space_group_name_H-M   'P 1'
#
loop_
_entity.id
_entity.type
_entity.pdbx_description
1 polymer ?
#
loop_
_entity_poly.entity_id
_entity_poly.type
_entity_poly.pdbx_seq_one_letter_code
_entity_poly.pdbx_strand_id
1 'polypeptide(L)' 'MPAEELIKYDYKEFQFNSTKAGIGTLETTNPSYALNRKDEILKAMQNIKEKEHLSFILLSVVDII' A
#
# COMPACT_ATOMS: atom_id res chain seq x y z
N MET A 1 -6.67 11.78 -4.10
CA MET A 1 -6.76 10.37 -4.55
C MET A 1 -7.31 9.52 -3.41
N PRO A 2 -8.35 8.71 -3.64
CA PRO A 2 -8.85 7.71 -2.69
C PRO A 2 -7.73 6.78 -2.19
N ALA A 3 -7.81 6.28 -0.95
CA ALA A 3 -6.76 5.44 -0.37
C ALA A 3 -6.46 4.16 -1.16
N GLU A 4 -7.48 3.47 -1.69
CA GLU A 4 -7.28 2.25 -2.50
C GLU A 4 -6.53 2.55 -3.80
N GLU A 5 -6.89 3.63 -4.50
CA GLU A 5 -6.19 4.07 -5.72
C GLU A 5 -4.73 4.47 -5.42
N LEU A 6 -4.49 5.13 -4.28
CA LEU A 6 -3.15 5.48 -3.81
C LEU A 6 -2.29 4.24 -3.55
N ILE A 7 -2.84 3.23 -2.88
CA ILE A 7 -2.14 1.98 -2.58
C ILE A 7 -1.82 1.21 -3.87
N LYS A 8 -2.72 1.26 -4.85
CA LYS A 8 -2.64 0.51 -6.11
C LYS A 8 -1.90 1.23 -7.23
N TYR A 9 -1.45 2.47 -7.01
CA TYR A 9 -0.84 3.32 -8.04
C TYR A 9 0.41 2.69 -8.68
N ASP A 10 1.36 2.27 -7.85
CA ASP A 10 2.47 1.38 -8.22
C ASP A 10 2.46 0.19 -7.27
N TYR A 11 1.72 -0.85 -7.65
CA TYR A 11 1.47 -2.02 -6.82
C TYR A 11 1.64 -3.32 -7.58
N LYS A 12 2.27 -4.30 -6.94
CA LYS A 12 2.46 -5.64 -7.49
C LYS A 12 2.14 -6.70 -6.46
N GLU A 13 1.56 -7.79 -6.92
CA GLU A 13 1.40 -9.01 -6.12
C GLU A 13 2.62 -9.91 -6.33
N PHE A 14 3.15 -10.44 -5.25
CA PHE A 14 4.29 -11.35 -5.23
C PHE A 14 3.92 -12.65 -4.54
N GLN A 15 4.43 -13.75 -5.08
CA GLN A 15 4.33 -15.07 -4.46
C GLN A 15 5.70 -15.46 -3.89
N PHE A 16 5.81 -15.52 -2.57
CA PHE A 16 6.98 -15.98 -1.83
C PHE A 16 6.68 -17.34 -1.19
N ASN A 17 7.02 -18.45 -1.85
CA ASN A 17 6.64 -19.80 -1.39
C ASN A 17 5.12 -19.90 -1.14
N SER A 18 4.70 -20.08 0.12
CA SER A 18 3.28 -20.13 0.54
C SER A 18 2.68 -18.76 0.89
N THR A 19 3.47 -17.69 0.84
CA THR A 19 3.06 -16.33 1.19
C THR A 19 2.73 -15.51 -0.05
N LYS A 20 1.47 -15.06 -0.16
CA LYS A 20 1.02 -14.12 -1.19
C LYS A 20 1.03 -12.71 -0.63
N ALA A 21 1.79 -11.79 -1.21
CA ALA A 21 2.00 -10.45 -0.67
C ALA A 21 1.68 -9.36 -1.69
N GLY A 22 1.10 -8.27 -1.20
CA GLY A 22 0.98 -7.03 -1.95
C GLY A 22 2.10 -6.07 -1.61
N ILE A 23 2.81 -5.53 -2.59
CA ILE A 23 3.84 -4.51 -2.35
C ILE A 23 3.56 -3.31 -3.24
N GLY A 24 3.39 -2.15 -2.62
CA GLY A 24 3.19 -0.88 -3.31
C GLY A 24 4.20 0.19 -2.92
N THR A 25 4.38 1.16 -3.79
CA THR A 25 5.27 2.31 -3.62
C THR A 25 4.52 3.61 -3.87
N LEU A 26 4.66 4.57 -2.97
CA LEU A 26 4.23 5.96 -3.15
C LEU A 26 5.47 6.85 -3.10
N GLU A 27 5.92 7.29 -4.27
CA GLU A 27 6.95 8.31 -4.41
C GLU A 27 6.32 9.70 -4.21
N THR A 28 6.95 10.54 -3.39
CA THR A 28 6.43 11.87 -3.08
C THR A 28 7.55 12.81 -2.66
N THR A 29 7.33 14.12 -2.82
CA THR A 29 8.20 15.17 -2.26
C THR A 29 7.62 15.73 -0.95
N ASN A 30 6.52 15.14 -0.45
CA ASN A 30 5.84 15.54 0.77
C ASN A 30 5.22 14.31 1.48
N PRO A 31 6.02 13.59 2.29
CA PRO A 31 5.55 12.39 3.00
C PRO A 31 4.35 12.64 3.91
N SER A 32 4.16 13.86 4.42
CA SER A 32 3.02 14.22 5.26
C SER A 32 1.67 13.98 4.57
N TYR A 33 1.62 14.03 3.23
CA TYR A 33 0.40 13.71 2.48
C TYR A 33 -0.14 12.30 2.80
N ALA A 34 0.76 11.31 2.89
CA ALA A 34 0.40 9.94 3.22
C ALA A 34 0.31 9.73 4.74
N LEU A 35 1.25 10.28 5.50
CA LEU A 35 1.33 10.08 6.96
C LEU A 35 0.13 10.67 7.71
N ASN A 36 -0.41 11.80 7.25
CA ASN A 36 -1.62 12.40 7.84
C ASN A 36 -2.90 11.59 7.56
N ARG A 37 -2.85 10.65 6.60
CA ARG A 37 -3.96 9.78 6.20
C ARG A 37 -3.73 8.33 6.60
N LYS A 38 -2.81 8.08 7.54
CA LYS A 38 -2.38 6.73 7.93
C LYS A 38 -3.53 5.79 8.26
N ASP A 39 -4.50 6.23 9.05
CA ASP A 39 -5.62 5.37 9.46
C ASP A 39 -6.55 5.01 8.29
N GLU A 40 -6.80 5.96 7.39
CA GLU A 40 -7.57 5.74 6.16
C GLU A 40 -6.86 4.71 5.26
N ILE A 41 -5.56 4.87 5.07
CA ILE A 41 -4.71 3.99 4.25
C ILE A 41 -4.64 2.59 4.87
N LEU A 42 -4.43 2.47 6.18
CA LEU A 42 -4.38 1.18 6.87
C LEU A 42 -5.71 0.43 6.74
N LYS A 43 -6.84 1.12 6.85
CA LYS A 43 -8.17 0.52 6.65
C LYS A 43 -8.35 0.02 5.22
N ALA A 44 -7.92 0.81 4.23
CA ALA A 44 -7.97 0.38 2.83
C ALA A 44 -7.04 -0.82 2.57
N MET A 45 -5.83 -0.85 3.15
CA MET A 45 -4.92 -2.00 3.06
C MET A 45 -5.54 -3.27 3.66
N GLN A 46 -6.25 -3.17 4.78
CA GLN A 46 -6.97 -4.32 5.37
C GLN A 46 -8.03 -4.87 4.41
N ASN A 47 -8.85 -3.99 3.82
CA ASN A 47 -9.87 -4.39 2.86
C ASN A 47 -9.27 -5.08 1.62
N ILE A 48 -8.19 -4.52 1.07
CA ILE A 48 -7.49 -5.11 -0.09
C ILE A 48 -6.91 -6.48 0.29
N LYS A 49 -6.27 -6.59 1.46
CA LYS A 49 -5.65 -7.83 1.94
C LYS A 49 -6.70 -8.95 2.01
N GLU A 50 -7.87 -8.65 2.57
CA GLU A 50 -8.97 -9.62 2.69
C GLU A 50 -9.55 -10.01 1.33
N LYS A 51 -9.83 -9.02 0.46
CA LYS A 51 -10.38 -9.20 -0.88
C LYS A 51 -9.46 -10.01 -1.81
N GLU A 52 -8.15 -9.83 -1.70
CA GLU A 52 -7.15 -10.45 -2.58
C GLU A 52 -6.47 -11.68 -1.96
N HIS A 53 -6.93 -12.08 -0.76
CA HIS A 53 -6.42 -13.21 0.02
C HIS A 53 -4.90 -13.14 0.24
N LEU A 54 -4.40 -11.94 0.59
CA LEU A 54 -2.98 -11.69 0.82
C LEU A 54 -2.62 -12.00 2.27
N SER A 55 -1.42 -12.52 2.49
CA SER A 55 -0.85 -12.68 3.82
C SER A 55 -0.52 -11.32 4.44
N PHE A 56 0.08 -10.42 3.65
CA PHE A 56 0.38 -9.05 4.07
C PHE A 56 0.39 -8.08 2.87
N ILE A 57 0.29 -6.79 3.19
CA ILE A 57 0.56 -5.69 2.27
C ILE A 57 1.65 -4.82 2.87
N LEU A 58 2.63 -4.44 2.05
CA LEU A 58 3.64 -3.43 2.35
C LEU A 58 3.42 -2.22 1.44
N LEU A 59 3.31 -1.03 2.02
CA LEU A 59 3.29 0.24 1.29
C LEU A 59 4.51 1.06 1.70
N SER A 60 5.40 1.32 0.74
CA SER A 60 6.57 2.17 0.95
C SER A 60 6.22 3.61 0.59
N VAL A 61 6.40 4.55 1.51
CA VAL A 61 6.33 5.99 1.22
C VAL A 61 7.76 6.49 1.07
N VAL A 62 8.13 6.86 -0.15
CA VAL A 62 9.50 7.23 -0.52
C VAL A 62 9.56 8.73 -0.76
N ASP A 63 10.37 9.42 0.05
CA ASP A 63 10.74 10.81 -0.24
C ASP A 63 11.82 10.82 -1.32
N ILE A 64 11.56 11.52 -2.42
CA ILE A 64 12.45 11.55 -3.59
C ILE A 64 13.31 12.83 -3.68
N ILE A 65 13.31 13.66 -2.62
CA ILE A 65 14.11 14.88 -2.49
C ILE A 65 15.05 14.80 -1.28
#